data_AF-A0A9J7WV71-F1
#
_entry.id   AF-A0A9J7WV71-F1
#
_cell.length_a   1.000
_cell.length_b   1.000
_cell.length_c   1.000
_cell.angle_alpha   90.00
_cell.angle_beta   90.00
_cell.angle_gamma   90.00
#
_symmetry.space_group_name_H-M   'P 1'
#
loop_
_entity.id
_entity.type
_entity.pdbx_description
1 polymer ?
#
loop_
_entity_poly.entity_id
_entity_poly.type
_entity_poly.pdbx_seq_one_letter_code
_entity_poly.pdbx_strand_id
1 'polypeptide(L)'
;MEVREANAAMLSNYEYTLKYLSKTPCAHQNPDTVKEFLTAMLPHKLTKAEKLQLLNHRPQTAVEIQLMVEESEERLTEEQIDKLIQKVKDVLPGDPQKEANASADPEMETDQ
;
A
#
# COMPACT_ATOMS: atom_id res chain seq x y z
N MET A 1 -31.68 -23.47 -11.91
CA MET A 1 -30.73 -22.85 -12.86
C MET A 1 -29.98 -21.72 -12.16
N GLU A 2 -30.70 -20.82 -11.48
CA GLU A 2 -30.16 -19.68 -10.72
C GLU A 2 -29.06 -20.01 -9.68
N VAL A 3 -29.18 -21.10 -8.91
CA VAL A 3 -28.16 -21.43 -7.89
C VAL A 3 -26.80 -21.79 -8.52
N ARG A 4 -26.79 -22.43 -9.69
CA ARG A 4 -25.54 -22.78 -10.39
C ARG A 4 -24.88 -21.55 -10.99
N GLU A 5 -25.67 -20.63 -11.54
CA GLU A 5 -25.18 -19.34 -12.06
C GLU A 5 -24.66 -18.43 -10.95
N ALA A 6 -25.35 -18.35 -9.82
CA ALA A 6 -24.88 -17.61 -8.64
C ALA A 6 -23.55 -18.16 -8.10
N ASN A 7 -23.39 -19.49 -8.04
CA ASN A 7 -22.14 -20.11 -7.62
C ASN A 7 -21.00 -19.84 -8.62
N ALA A 8 -21.27 -19.88 -9.92
CA ALA A 8 -20.28 -19.56 -10.95
C ALA A 8 -19.84 -18.08 -10.88
N ALA A 9 -20.78 -17.15 -10.68
CA ALA A 9 -20.48 -15.74 -10.49
C ALA A 9 -19.64 -15.50 -9.22
N MET A 10 -19.95 -16.21 -8.13
CA MET A 10 -19.16 -16.14 -6.89
C MET A 10 -17.73 -16.63 -7.09
N LEU A 11 -17.54 -17.76 -7.78
CA LEU A 11 -16.19 -18.26 -8.12
C LEU A 11 -15.43 -17.26 -9.01
N SER A 12 -16.07 -16.73 -10.04
CA SER A 12 -15.48 -15.72 -10.92
C SER A 12 -15.04 -14.47 -10.14
N ASN A 13 -15.89 -13.99 -9.22
CA ASN A 13 -15.58 -12.83 -8.38
C ASN A 13 -14.43 -13.10 -7.41
N TYR A 14 -14.38 -14.31 -6.84
CA TYR A 14 -13.29 -14.72 -5.97
C TYR A 14 -11.95 -14.77 -6.74
N GLU A 15 -11.94 -15.41 -7.92
CA GLU A 15 -10.75 -15.45 -8.78
C GLU A 15 -10.30 -14.05 -9.21
N TYR A 16 -11.24 -13.17 -9.59
CA TYR A 16 -10.92 -11.79 -9.94
C TYR A 16 -10.31 -11.01 -8.77
N THR A 17 -10.86 -11.22 -7.56
CA THR A 17 -10.39 -10.55 -6.34
C THR A 17 -8.99 -11.03 -5.97
N LEU A 18 -8.76 -12.34 -5.97
CA LEU A 18 -7.42 -12.90 -5.74
C LEU A 18 -6.43 -12.41 -6.78
N LYS A 19 -6.82 -12.39 -8.06
CA LYS A 19 -5.97 -11.89 -9.15
C LYS A 19 -5.63 -10.42 -8.96
N TYR A 20 -6.58 -9.58 -8.53
CA TYR A 20 -6.31 -8.19 -8.22
C TYR A 20 -5.33 -8.06 -7.04
N LEU A 21 -5.63 -8.72 -5.92
CA LEU A 21 -4.80 -8.67 -4.70
C LEU A 21 -3.39 -9.22 -4.93
N SER A 22 -3.23 -10.25 -5.75
CA SER A 22 -1.92 -10.82 -6.11
C SER A 22 -0.98 -9.84 -6.82
N LYS A 23 -1.51 -8.78 -7.42
CA LYS A 23 -0.74 -7.70 -8.07
C LYS A 23 -0.43 -6.54 -7.13
N THR A 24 -0.92 -6.58 -5.90
CA THR A 24 -0.73 -5.52 -4.91
C THR A 24 0.30 -5.97 -3.86
N PRO A 25 0.95 -5.03 -3.15
CA PRO A 25 1.94 -5.35 -2.12
C PRO A 25 1.43 -6.28 -1.01
N CYS A 26 0.11 -6.44 -0.84
CA CYS A 26 -0.46 -7.34 0.15
C CYS A 26 -0.14 -8.82 -0.13
N ALA A 27 0.20 -9.19 -1.37
CA ALA A 27 0.51 -10.57 -1.74
C ALA A 27 1.72 -11.13 -1.00
N HIS A 28 2.65 -10.26 -0.60
CA HIS A 28 3.91 -10.65 0.05
C HIS A 28 3.86 -10.48 1.57
N GLN A 29 2.74 -9.97 2.11
CA GLN A 29 2.58 -9.71 3.54
C GLN A 29 2.15 -10.98 4.29
N ASN A 30 2.53 -11.05 5.56
CA ASN A 30 2.09 -12.09 6.48
C ASN A 30 1.44 -11.47 7.73
N PRO A 31 0.66 -12.25 8.53
CA PRO A 31 -0.04 -11.71 9.70
C PRO A 31 0.88 -11.01 10.72
N ASP A 32 2.12 -11.49 10.88
CA ASP A 32 3.09 -10.93 11.81
C ASP A 32 3.59 -9.55 11.35
N THR A 33 3.93 -9.40 10.07
CA THR A 33 4.32 -8.12 9.46
C THR A 33 3.21 -7.07 9.54
N VAL A 34 1.95 -7.48 9.38
CA VAL A 34 0.79 -6.57 9.55
C VAL A 34 0.69 -6.08 10.99
N LYS A 35 0.88 -6.99 11.96
CA LYS A 35 0.83 -6.64 13.39
C LYS A 35 1.98 -5.72 13.79
N GLU A 36 3.18 -6.00 13.29
CA GLU A 36 4.35 -5.17 13.48
C GLU A 36 4.15 -3.78 12.89
N PHE A 37 3.64 -3.69 11.65
CA PHE A 37 3.30 -2.43 11.01
C PHE A 37 2.31 -1.62 11.85
N LEU A 38 1.20 -2.22 12.26
CA LEU A 38 0.19 -1.53 13.08
C LEU A 38 0.77 -1.03 14.41
N THR A 39 1.69 -1.78 15.01
CA THR A 39 2.40 -1.39 16.24
C THR A 39 3.35 -0.21 16.00
N ALA A 40 4.12 -0.26 14.92
CA ALA A 40 5.03 0.80 14.52
C ALA A 40 4.31 2.12 14.17
N MET A 41 3.04 2.03 13.77
CA MET A 41 2.13 3.12 13.44
C MET A 41 1.25 3.61 14.60
N LEU A 42 1.38 3.06 15.81
CA LEU A 42 0.71 3.60 17.00
C LEU A 42 1.14 5.02 17.39
N PRO A 43 2.44 5.40 17.38
CA PRO A 43 2.85 6.74 17.79
C PRO A 43 2.51 7.82 16.75
N HIS A 44 2.30 7.42 15.50
CA HIS A 44 1.83 8.31 14.44
C HIS A 44 0.31 8.38 14.59
N LYS A 45 -0.24 9.55 14.92
CA LYS A 45 -1.68 9.79 15.16
C LYS A 45 -2.52 9.64 13.87
N LEU A 46 -2.48 8.45 13.29
CA LEU A 46 -3.15 8.08 12.05
C LEU A 46 -4.48 7.39 12.37
N THR A 47 -5.50 7.68 11.56
CA THR A 47 -6.80 7.04 11.62
C THR A 47 -6.70 5.59 11.14
N LYS A 48 -7.75 4.79 11.41
CA LYS A 48 -7.79 3.40 10.94
C LYS A 48 -7.79 3.30 9.41
N ALA A 49 -8.44 4.25 8.73
CA ALA A 49 -8.50 4.30 7.27
C ALA A 49 -7.12 4.63 6.67
N GLU A 50 -6.42 5.61 7.23
CA GLU A 50 -5.06 5.97 6.81
C GLU A 50 -4.10 4.79 6.98
N LYS A 51 -4.12 4.12 8.15
CA LYS A 51 -3.30 2.92 8.40
C LYS A 51 -3.57 1.81 7.38
N LEU A 52 -4.85 1.60 7.03
CA LEU A 52 -5.24 0.59 6.04
C LEU A 52 -4.76 0.96 4.63
N GLN A 53 -4.89 2.23 4.23
CA GLN A 53 -4.39 2.69 2.95
C GLN A 53 -2.87 2.52 2.85
N LEU A 54 -2.12 2.95 3.87
CA LEU A 54 -0.65 2.81 3.92
C LEU A 54 -0.22 1.35 3.81
N LEU A 55 -0.93 0.44 4.49
CA LEU A 55 -0.68 -1.01 4.42
C LEU A 55 -0.94 -1.59 3.03
N ASN A 56 -2.01 -1.15 2.36
CA ASN A 56 -2.42 -1.66 1.05
C ASN A 56 -1.54 -1.15 -0.09
N HIS A 57 -1.12 0.11 -0.04
CA HIS A 57 -0.39 0.76 -1.12
C HIS A 57 1.13 0.78 -0.93
N ARG A 58 1.63 0.63 0.33
CA ARG A 58 3.06 0.68 0.69
C ARG A 58 3.76 1.90 0.06
N PRO A 59 3.49 3.12 0.57
CA PRO A 59 4.01 4.32 -0.07
C PRO A 59 5.53 4.39 -0.03
N GLN A 60 6.13 4.84 -1.13
CA GLN A 60 7.59 4.96 -1.26
C GLN A 60 8.09 6.40 -1.17
N THR A 61 7.20 7.37 -1.35
CA THR A 61 7.49 8.80 -1.44
C THR A 61 6.61 9.60 -0.45
N ALA A 62 7.08 10.80 -0.08
CA ALA A 62 6.34 11.71 0.79
C ALA A 62 5.04 12.21 0.14
N VAL A 63 5.05 12.41 -1.18
CA VAL A 63 3.88 12.84 -1.96
C VAL A 63 2.74 11.83 -1.86
N GLU A 64 3.04 10.52 -1.91
CA GLU A 64 2.03 9.48 -1.73
C GLU A 64 1.39 9.54 -0.34
N ILE A 65 2.18 9.79 0.72
CA ILE A 65 1.64 9.93 2.08
C ILE A 65 0.73 11.16 2.19
N GLN A 66 1.10 12.27 1.54
CA GLN A 66 0.29 13.49 1.52
C GLN A 66 -1.07 13.27 0.85
N LEU A 67 -1.13 12.41 -0.17
CA LEU A 67 -2.38 12.04 -0.84
C LEU A 67 -3.25 11.07 -0.02
N MET A 68 -2.64 10.31 0.89
CA MET A 68 -3.33 9.28 1.69
C MET A 68 -3.74 9.78 3.09
N VAL A 69 -3.02 10.77 3.63
CA VAL A 69 -3.27 11.34 4.96
C VAL A 69 -3.77 12.76 4.81
N GLU A 70 -5.03 12.98 5.19
CA GLU A 70 -5.64 14.30 5.19
C GLU A 70 -4.92 15.24 6.16
N GLU A 71 -4.69 16.48 5.73
CA GLU A 71 -4.00 17.53 6.51
C GLU A 71 -2.63 17.06 7.04
N SER A 72 -1.93 16.23 6.24
CA SER A 72 -0.64 15.65 6.62
C SER A 72 0.41 16.70 7.00
N GLU A 73 0.44 17.86 6.33
CA GLU A 73 1.37 18.97 6.60
C GLU A 73 1.13 19.63 7.97
N GLU A 74 -0.10 19.61 8.49
CA GLU A 74 -0.43 20.15 9.81
C GLU A 74 -0.25 19.09 10.92
N ARG A 75 -0.45 17.82 10.59
CA ARG A 75 -0.47 16.71 11.56
C ARG A 75 0.88 16.01 11.73
N LEU A 76 1.75 16.08 10.73
CA LEU A 76 3.03 15.36 10.68
C LEU A 76 4.14 16.31 10.22
N THR A 77 5.30 16.22 10.88
CA THR A 77 6.49 16.93 10.40
C THR A 77 7.16 16.17 9.26
N GLU A 78 7.96 16.85 8.44
CA GLU A 78 8.75 16.22 7.37
C GLU A 78 9.60 15.05 7.91
N GLU A 79 10.29 15.24 9.04
CA GLU A 79 11.04 14.15 9.68
C GLU A 79 10.17 12.94 10.08
N GLN A 80 8.92 13.18 10.48
CA GLN A 80 8.00 12.09 10.81
C GLN A 80 7.54 11.36 9.56
N ILE A 81 7.35 12.07 8.45
CA ILE A 81 7.01 11.50 7.15
C ILE A 81 8.18 10.63 6.67
N ASP A 82 9.42 11.10 6.73
CA ASP A 82 10.60 10.32 6.33
C ASP A 82 10.77 9.07 7.19
N LYS A 83 10.60 9.20 8.51
CA LYS A 83 10.60 8.05 9.43
C LYS A 83 9.47 7.07 9.13
N LEU A 84 8.31 7.57 8.70
CA LEU A 84 7.16 6.75 8.32
C LEU A 84 7.49 5.93 7.06
N ILE A 85 8.02 6.58 6.02
CA ILE A 85 8.45 5.93 4.78
C ILE A 85 9.48 4.85 5.08
N GLN A 86 10.48 5.16 5.91
CA GLN A 86 11.53 4.20 6.24
C GLN A 86 10.95 2.98 6.99
N LYS A 87 10.09 3.20 7.99
CA LYS A 87 9.38 2.10 8.69
C LYS A 87 8.53 1.26 7.75
N VAL A 88 7.82 1.89 6.81
CA VAL A 88 7.01 1.19 5.80
C VAL A 88 7.92 0.28 4.95
N LYS A 89 9.08 0.78 4.52
CA LYS A 89 10.06 0.01 3.72
C LYS A 89 10.68 -1.14 4.50
N ASP A 90 11.01 -0.92 5.76
CA ASP A 90 11.68 -1.92 6.62
C ASP A 90 10.74 -3.04 7.06
N VAL A 91 9.47 -2.72 7.38
CA VAL A 91 8.49 -3.68 7.92
C VAL A 91 7.71 -4.39 6.82
N LEU A 92 7.31 -3.67 5.75
CA LEU A 92 6.50 -4.26 4.69
C LEU A 92 7.39 -4.83 3.59
N PRO A 93 7.29 -6.14 3.30
CA PRO A 93 8.07 -6.79 2.25
C PRO A 93 7.75 -6.12 0.91
N GLY A 94 8.82 -5.72 0.22
CA GLY A 94 8.72 -5.12 -1.09
C GLY A 94 8.46 -6.14 -2.19
N ASP A 95 7.98 -5.61 -3.31
CA ASP A 95 7.97 -6.36 -4.55
C ASP A 95 9.32 -6.10 -5.24
N PRO A 96 10.23 -7.09 -5.37
CA PRO A 96 11.57 -6.89 -5.92
C PRO A 96 11.54 -6.30 -7.34
N GLN A 97 10.43 -6.48 -8.07
CA GLN A 97 10.24 -5.92 -9.42
C GLN A 97 9.86 -4.43 -9.44
N LYS A 98 9.18 -3.92 -8.41
CA LYS A 98 8.90 -2.47 -8.29
C LYS A 98 10.10 -1.67 -7.80
N GLU A 99 10.92 -2.28 -6.95
CA GLU A 99 12.14 -1.63 -6.44
C GLU A 99 13.20 -1.41 -7.54
N ALA A 100 13.23 -2.26 -8.58
CA ALA A 100 14.06 -2.06 -9.77
C ALA A 100 13.55 -0.94 -10.70
N ASN A 101 12.23 -0.70 -10.76
CA ASN A 101 11.64 0.36 -11.58
C ASN A 101 11.67 1.74 -10.89
N ALA A 102 11.73 1.82 -9.57
CA ALA A 102 11.89 3.08 -8.85
C ALA A 102 13.30 3.69 -8.99
N SER A 103 14.29 2.90 -9.42
CA SER A 103 15.64 3.38 -9.79
C SER A 103 15.77 3.80 -11.26
N ALA A 104 14.70 3.72 -12.05
CA ALA A 104 14.63 4.28 -13.38
C ALA A 104 13.71 5.50 -13.33
N ASP A 105 14.30 6.69 -13.19
CA ASP A 105 13.62 7.95 -13.49
C ASP A 105 12.81 7.80 -14.79
N PRO A 106 11.49 8.06 -14.81
CA PRO A 106 10.84 8.37 -16.06
C PRO A 106 11.27 9.79 -16.40
N GLU A 107 12.39 9.92 -17.11
CA GLU A 107 12.70 11.15 -17.83
C GLU A 107 11.46 11.55 -18.63
N MET A 108 11.08 12.81 -18.43
CA MET A 108 9.94 13.47 -19.05
C MET A 108 9.86 13.16 -20.55
N GLU A 109 8.79 12.49 -20.96
CA GLU A 109 8.40 12.45 -22.37
C GLU A 109 7.82 13.83 -22.72
N THR A 110 8.70 14.77 -23.06
CA THR A 110 8.32 16.00 -23.74
C THR A 110 7.90 15.66 -25.16
N ASP A 111 6.60 15.72 -25.39
CA ASP A 111 5.90 16.20 -26.59
C ASP A 111 6.69 16.20 -27.91
N GLN A 112 6.22 15.40 -28.88
CA GLN A 112 6.39 15.64 -30.31
C GLN A 112 5.31 14.93 -31.14
#